data_AF-A0A817FQC5-F1
#
_entry.id   AF-A0A817FQC5-F1
#
_cell.length_a   1.000
_cell.length_b   1.000
_cell.length_c   1.000
_cell.angle_alpha   90.00
_cell.angle_beta   90.00
_cell.angle_gamma   90.00
#
_symmetry.space_group_name_H-M   'P 1'
#
loop_
_entity.id
_entity.type
_entity.pdbx_description
1 polymer ?
#
loop_
_entity_poly.entity_id
_entity_poly.type
_entity_poly.pdbx_seq_one_letter_code
_entity_poly.pdbx_strand_id
1 'polypeptide(L)' 'MSRADKYEKIERIGEGTYGTVYKARSLLTQEIVALKKVRLDDEDDGVPSSALREICLLKELRHPNIVR' A
#
# COMPACT_ATOMS: atom_id res chain seq x y z
N MET A 1 19.65 2.10 -4.93
CA MET A 1 18.47 1.23 -5.06
C MET A 1 17.24 2.04 -4.68
N SER A 2 16.32 2.21 -5.60
CA SER A 2 15.07 2.91 -5.34
C SER A 2 14.19 2.07 -4.41
N ARG A 3 13.25 2.69 -3.69
CA ARG A 3 12.28 1.94 -2.85
C ARG A 3 11.42 0.95 -3.66
N ALA A 4 11.28 1.16 -4.97
CA ALA A 4 10.54 0.28 -5.87
C ALA A 4 11.25 -1.07 -6.09
N ASP A 5 12.58 -1.11 -5.93
CA ASP A 5 13.40 -2.32 -6.11
C ASP A 5 13.31 -3.29 -4.92
N LYS A 6 12.46 -3.00 -3.92
CA LYS A 6 12.30 -3.82 -2.71
C LYS A 6 11.20 -4.87 -2.84
N TYR A 7 10.34 -4.76 -3.84
CA TYR A 7 9.20 -5.64 -4.01
C TYR A 7 9.02 -6.07 -5.46
N GLU A 8 8.82 -7.36 -5.66
CA GLU A 8 8.44 -7.95 -6.94
C GLU A 8 6.92 -8.11 -6.97
N LYS A 9 6.24 -7.43 -7.91
CA LYS A 9 4.79 -7.59 -8.09
C LYS A 9 4.52 -8.92 -8.80
N ILE A 10 3.67 -9.75 -8.21
CA ILE A 10 3.32 -11.07 -8.75
C ILE A 10 2.05 -10.95 -9.60
N GLU A 11 0.95 -10.51 -9.00
CA GLU A 11 -0.34 -10.45 -9.67
C GLU A 11 -1.22 -9.33 -9.09
N ARG A 12 -2.14 -8.81 -9.90
CA ARG A 12 -3.19 -7.88 -9.43
C ARG A 12 -4.30 -8.71 -8.78
N ILE A 13 -4.61 -8.43 -7.52
CA ILE A 13 -5.61 -9.17 -6.74
C ILE A 13 -6.90 -8.38 -6.47
N GLY A 14 -6.92 -7.07 -6.75
CA GLY A 14 -8.12 -6.27 -6.60
C GLY A 14 -7.99 -4.87 -7.18
N GLU A 15 -9.13 -4.29 -7.56
CA GLU A 15 -9.24 -2.91 -8.06
C GLU A 15 -10.56 -2.31 -7.61
N GLY A 16 -10.53 -1.02 -7.27
CA GLY A 16 -11.73 -0.27 -6.91
C GLY A 16 -11.45 1.24 -6.89
N THR A 17 -12.41 2.00 -6.38
CA THR A 17 -12.37 3.47 -6.34
C THR A 17 -11.08 4.01 -5.72
N TYR A 18 -10.58 3.36 -4.66
CA TYR A 18 -9.41 3.79 -3.89
C TYR A 18 -8.07 3.30 -4.47
N GLY A 19 -8.08 2.66 -5.64
CA GLY A 19 -6.89 2.20 -6.33
C GLY A 19 -6.81 0.68 -6.49
N THR A 20 -5.59 0.17 -6.67
CA THR A 20 -5.32 -1.21 -7.10
C THR A 20 -4.46 -1.93 -6.08
N VAL A 21 -4.81 -3.18 -5.76
CA VAL A 21 -4.04 -4.05 -4.85
C VAL A 21 -3.34 -5.13 -5.65
N TYR A 22 -2.04 -5.29 -5.39
CA TYR A 22 -1.20 -6.34 -5.95
C TYR A 22 -0.73 -7.27 -4.86
N LYS A 23 -0.70 -8.57 -5.14
CA LYS A 23 0.14 -9.50 -4.40
C LYS A 23 1.57 -9.32 -4.86
N ALA A 24 2.49 -9.21 -3.91
CA ALA A 24 3.90 -8.99 -4.20
C ALA A 24 4.77 -9.81 -3.25
N ARG A 25 6.04 -9.99 -3.62
CA ARG A 25 7.07 -10.58 -2.78
C ARG A 25 8.02 -9.48 -2.32
N SER A 26 8.23 -9.38 -1.01
CA SER A 26 9.34 -8.61 -0.45
C SER A 26 10.65 -9.26 -0.85
N LEU A 27 11.51 -8.55 -1.59
CA LEU A 27 12.82 -9.08 -2.00
C LEU A 27 13.80 -9.18 -0.81
N LEU A 28 13.54 -8.42 0.27
CA LEU A 28 14.35 -8.45 1.48
C LEU A 28 13.97 -9.61 2.41
N THR A 29 12.66 -9.81 2.65
CA THR A 29 12.16 -10.81 3.62
C THR A 29 11.63 -12.08 2.97
N GLN A 30 11.49 -12.09 1.65
CA GLN A 30 10.86 -13.15 0.85
C GLN A 30 9.37 -13.39 1.14
N GLU A 31 8.78 -12.59 2.03
CA GLU A 31 7.37 -12.66 2.43
C GLU A 31 6.43 -12.21 1.32
N ILE A 32 5.25 -12.83 1.27
CA ILE A 32 4.14 -12.40 0.42
C ILE A 32 3.40 -11.27 1.12
N VAL A 33 3.22 -10.16 0.41
CA VAL A 33 2.58 -8.94 0.93
C VAL A 33 1.52 -8.42 -0.04
N ALA A 34 0.59 -7.62 0.47
CA ALA A 34 -0.34 -6.85 -0.34
C ALA A 34 0.20 -5.42 -0.55
N LEU A 35 0.39 -5.01 -1.79
CA LEU A 35 0.77 -3.65 -2.18
C LEU A 35 -0.45 -2.90 -2.72
N LYS A 36 -0.99 -1.98 -1.92
CA LYS A 36 -2.06 -1.06 -2.36
C LYS A 36 -1.44 0.16 -3.04
N LYS A 37 -1.62 0.27 -4.36
CA LYS A 37 -1.33 1.49 -5.12
C LYS A 37 -2.57 2.38 -5.05
N VAL A 38 -2.48 3.44 -4.23
CA VAL A 38 -3.55 4.43 -4.09
C VAL A 38 -3.62 5.27 -5.36
N ARG A 39 -4.85 5.50 -5.87
CA ARG A 39 -5.09 6.48 -6.93
C ARG A 39 -5.10 7.85 -6.24
N LEU A 40 -4.12 8.68 -6.59
CA LEU A 40 -4.13 10.09 -6.27
C LEU A 40 -4.69 10.74 -7.54
N ASP A 41 -5.81 11.44 -7.45
CA ASP A 41 -6.26 12.26 -8.56
C ASP A 41 -5.22 13.38 -8.74
N ASP A 42 -4.84 13.67 -9.99
CA ASP A 42 -3.76 14.58 -10.38
C ASP A 42 -4.10 16.06 -10.09
N GLU A 43 -4.53 16.38 -8.86
CA GLU A 43 -4.66 17.75 -8.39
C GLU A 43 -3.36 18.17 -7.68
N ASP A 44 -2.93 19.41 -7.92
CA ASP A 44 -1.69 20.04 -7.43
C ASP A 44 -1.49 20.01 -5.89
N ASP A 45 -2.47 19.50 -5.14
CA ASP A 45 -2.53 19.47 -3.68
C ASP A 45 -1.83 18.26 -3.02
N GLY A 46 -1.17 17.39 -3.80
CA GLY A 46 -0.35 16.30 -3.28
C GLY A 46 -1.18 15.14 -2.71
N VAL A 47 -0.77 14.57 -1.57
CA VAL A 47 -1.45 13.40 -0.99
C VAL A 47 -2.69 13.85 -0.20
N PRO A 48 -3.91 13.34 -0.50
CA PRO A 48 -5.11 13.71 0.24
C PRO A 48 -4.96 13.51 1.75
N SER A 49 -5.44 14.49 2.53
CA SER A 49 -5.36 14.46 3.99
C SER A 49 -6.07 13.26 4.61
N SER A 50 -7.14 12.76 3.97
CA SER A 50 -7.82 11.52 4.34
C SER A 50 -6.88 10.31 4.26
N ALA A 51 -6.16 10.16 3.15
CA ALA A 51 -5.20 9.07 2.96
C ALA A 51 -4.06 9.14 3.98
N LEU A 52 -3.53 10.34 4.27
CA LEU A 52 -2.51 10.51 5.31
C LEU A 52 -3.04 10.12 6.71
N ARG A 53 -4.27 10.56 7.05
CA ARG A 53 -4.90 10.23 8.34
C ARG A 53 -5.09 8.73 8.50
N GLU A 54 -5.58 8.04 7.47
CA GLU A 54 -5.74 6.58 7.47
C GLU A 54 -4.40 5.87 7.67
N ILE A 55 -3.34 6.28 6.95
CA ILE A 55 -2.00 5.71 7.09
C ILE A 55 -1.47 5.89 8.51
N CYS A 56 -1.59 7.09 9.09
CA CYS A 56 -1.11 7.34 10.45
C CYS A 56 -1.84 6.46 11.47
N LEU A 57 -3.18 6.39 11.39
CA LEU A 57 -3.97 5.56 12.28
C LEU A 57 -3.58 4.07 12.15
N LEU A 58 -3.50 3.54 10.92
CA LEU A 58 -3.11 2.14 10.70
C LEU A 58 -1.70 1.81 11.20
N LYS A 59 -0.76 2.76 11.19
CA LYS A 59 0.60 2.56 11.71
C LYS A 59 0.66 2.47 13.24
N GLU A 60 -0.29 3.10 13.93
CA GLU A 60 -0.37 3.09 15.40
C GLU A 60 -1.17 1.89 15.93
N LEU A 61 -2.12 1.39 15.15
CA LEU A 61 -2.96 0.26 15.52
C LEU A 61 -2.17 -1.05 15.58
N ARG A 62 -2.16 -1.69 16.75
CA ARG A 62 -1.55 -3.01 16.98
C ARG A 62 -2.56 -3.92 17.66
N HIS A 63 -3.24 -4.74 16.88
CA HIS A 63 -4.26 -5.67 17.36
C HIS A 63 -4.29 -6.93 16.48
N PRO A 64 -4.48 -8.14 17.02
CA PRO A 64 -4.48 -9.38 16.24
C PRO A 64 -5.56 -9.46 15.14
N ASN A 65 -6.63 -8.67 15.24
CA ASN A 65 -7.69 -8.59 14.24
C ASN A 65 -7.62 -7.35 13.34
N ILE A 66 -6.51 -6.61 13.36
CA ILE A 66 -6.26 -5.49 12.45
C ILE A 66 -5.11 -5.89 11.53
N VAL A 67 -5.30 -5.68 10.23
CA VAL A 67 -4.28 -6.01 9.22
C VAL A 67 -3.04 -5.13 9.40
N ARG A 68 -1.85 -5.69 9.22
CA ARG A 68 -0.56 -5.03 9.41
C ARG A 68 0.21 -4.90 8.10
#